data_AF-A0A518JWI5-F1
#
_entry.id   AF-A0A518JWI5-F1
#
_cell.length_a   1.000
_cell.length_b   1.000
_cell.length_c   1.000
_cell.angle_alpha   90.00
_cell.angle_beta   90.00
_cell.angle_gamma   90.00
#
_symmetry.space_group_name_H-M   'P 1'
#
loop_
_entity.id
_entity.type
_entity.pdbx_description
1 polymer ?
#
loop_
_entity_poly.entity_id
_entity_poly.type
_entity_poly.pdbx_seq_one_letter_code
_entity_poly.pdbx_strand_id
1 'polypeptide(L)' 'MTKNPILDELHATRERLLVESGGTISGLLDRLRAEQATSDRPTYKAANHAIQRSGGGDVAANGESAPAAR' A
#
# COMPACT_ATOMS: atom_id res chain seq x y z
N MET A 1 -4.63 -22.54 21.13
CA MET A 1 -4.70 -21.69 19.92
C MET A 1 -5.71 -20.60 20.18
N THR A 2 -5.26 -19.37 20.36
CA THR A 2 -6.14 -18.21 20.50
C THR A 2 -6.86 -18.00 19.17
N LYS A 3 -8.18 -18.19 19.16
CA LYS A 3 -9.03 -17.79 18.04
C LYS A 3 -8.96 -16.28 17.94
N ASN A 4 -8.30 -15.78 16.89
CA ASN A 4 -8.28 -14.37 16.61
C ASN A 4 -9.32 -14.10 15.51
N PRO A 5 -10.51 -13.60 15.86
CA PRO A 5 -11.61 -13.45 14.92
C PRO A 5 -11.24 -12.55 13.73
N ILE A 6 -10.36 -11.56 13.94
CA ILE A 6 -9.89 -10.66 12.87
C ILE A 6 -9.04 -11.43 11.85
N LEU A 7 -8.18 -12.34 12.30
CA LEU A 7 -7.37 -13.15 11.38
C LEU A 7 -8.22 -14.16 10.63
N ASP A 8 -9.23 -14.73 11.28
CA ASP A 8 -10.16 -15.66 10.65
C ASP A 8 -10.95 -14.97 9.51
N GLU A 9 -11.46 -13.75 9.77
CA GLU A 9 -12.14 -12.93 8.75
C GLU A 9 -11.21 -12.52 7.62
N LEU A 10 -9.96 -12.15 7.93
CA LEU A 10 -8.96 -11.79 6.93
C LEU A 10 -8.65 -12.98 6.01
N HIS A 11 -8.49 -14.18 6.59
CA HIS A 11 -8.22 -15.39 5.83
C HIS A 11 -9.41 -15.77 4.94
N ALA A 12 -10.63 -15.73 5.47
CA ALA A 12 -11.84 -16.00 4.69
C ALA A 12 -12.01 -15.02 3.52
N THR A 13 -11.74 -13.73 3.77
CA THR A 13 -11.79 -12.70 2.72
C THR A 13 -10.72 -12.95 1.66
N ARG A 14 -9.49 -13.24 2.07
CA ARG A 14 -8.39 -13.54 1.15
C ARG A 14 -8.71 -14.76 0.27
N GLU A 15 -9.18 -15.84 0.87
CA GLU A 15 -9.53 -17.07 0.15
C GLU A 15 -10.61 -16.80 -0.89
N ARG A 16 -11.69 -16.12 -0.50
CA ARG A 16 -12.76 -15.72 -1.42
C ARG A 16 -12.23 -14.90 -2.60
N LEU A 17 -11.45 -13.85 -2.34
CA LEU A 17 -10.90 -12.98 -3.38
C LEU A 17 -9.99 -13.73 -4.36
N LEU A 18 -9.20 -14.67 -3.85
CA LEU A 18 -8.32 -15.50 -4.68
C LEU A 18 -9.12 -16.46 -5.54
N VAL A 19 -10.12 -17.16 -4.98
CA VAL A 19 -10.99 -18.08 -5.74
C VAL A 19 -11.68 -17.35 -6.89
N GLU A 20 -12.22 -16.16 -6.64
CA GLU A 20 -12.86 -15.35 -7.67
C GLU A 20 -11.88 -14.83 -8.75
N SER A 21 -10.57 -14.94 -8.52
CA SER A 21 -9.53 -14.36 -9.39
C SER A 21 -8.50 -15.41 -9.87
N GLY A 22 -8.93 -16.66 -10.02
CA GLY A 22 -8.08 -17.73 -10.57
C GLY A 22 -7.02 -18.27 -9.60
N GLY A 23 -7.23 -18.10 -8.30
CA GLY A 23 -6.40 -18.65 -7.23
C GLY A 23 -5.06 -17.93 -7.01
N THR A 24 -4.79 -16.85 -7.73
CA THR A 24 -3.49 -16.16 -7.69
C THR A 24 -3.63 -14.68 -7.33
N ILE A 25 -2.63 -14.14 -6.63
CA ILE A 25 -2.56 -12.71 -6.32
C ILE A 25 -2.42 -11.88 -7.61
N SER A 26 -1.71 -12.40 -8.61
CA SER A 26 -1.61 -11.77 -9.93
C SER A 26 -2.98 -11.65 -10.60
N GLY A 27 -3.79 -12.72 -10.58
CA GLY A 27 -5.14 -12.68 -11.14
C GLY A 27 -6.05 -11.69 -10.42
N LEU A 28 -5.94 -11.60 -9.09
CA LEU A 28 -6.66 -10.58 -8.31
C LEU A 28 -6.23 -9.16 -8.71
N LEU A 29 -4.93 -8.92 -8.86
CA LEU A 29 -4.40 -7.61 -9.27
C LEU A 29 -4.89 -7.23 -10.67
N ASP A 30 -4.88 -8.16 -11.62
CA ASP A 30 -5.32 -7.91 -12.99
C ASP A 30 -6.82 -7.61 -13.04
N ARG A 31 -7.64 -8.34 -12.27
CA ARG A 31 -9.07 -8.04 -12.11
C ARG A 31 -9.28 -6.62 -11.57
N LEU A 32 -8.59 -6.26 -10.49
CA LEU A 32 -8.72 -4.92 -9.88
C LEU A 32 -8.30 -3.80 -10.84
N ARG A 33 -7.27 -4.02 -11.65
CA ARG A 33 -6.85 -3.08 -12.70
C ARG A 33 -7.92 -2.92 -13.79
N ALA A 34 -8.55 -4.01 -14.20
CA ALA A 34 -9.64 -3.96 -15.17
C ALA A 34 -10.85 -3.19 -14.60
N GLU A 35 -11.26 -3.50 -13.37
CA GLU A 35 -12.34 -2.79 -12.67
C GLU A 35 -12.03 -1.29 -12.54
N GLN A 36 -10.79 -0.95 -12.16
CA GLN A 36 -10.33 0.44 -12.09
C GLN A 36 -10.40 1.13 -13.45
N ALA A 37 -9.97 0.48 -14.53
CA ALA A 37 -9.99 1.03 -15.88
C ALA A 37 -11.43 1.28 -16.38
N THR A 38 -12.39 0.46 -15.95
CA THR A 38 -13.82 0.66 -16.25
C THR A 38 -14.51 1.67 -15.32
N SER A 39 -13.84 2.06 -14.23
CA SER A 39 -14.43 3.00 -13.28
C SER A 39 -14.23 4.44 -13.74
N ASP A 40 -15.28 5.26 -13.69
CA ASP A 40 -15.20 6.71 -13.89
C ASP A 40 -14.51 7.43 -12.71
N ARG A 41 -13.77 6.70 -11.87
CA ARG A 41 -13.12 7.28 -10.70
C ARG A 41 -11.84 8.00 -11.12
N PRO A 42 -11.65 9.26 -10.71
CA PRO A 42 -10.41 9.96 -10.99
C PRO A 42 -9.24 9.26 -10.29
N THR A 43 -8.24 8.88 -11.08
CA THR A 43 -6.97 8.36 -10.55
C THR A 43 -6.10 9.52 -10.11
N TYR A 44 -5.98 9.73 -8.80
CA TYR A 44 -5.05 10.72 -8.27
C TYR A 44 -3.64 10.14 -8.22
N LYS A 45 -2.71 10.74 -8.99
CA LYS A 45 -1.28 10.48 -8.77
C LYS A 45 -0.87 11.22 -7.51
N ALA A 46 -0.34 10.50 -6.52
CA ALA A 46 0.24 11.14 -5.35
C ALA A 46 1.37 12.07 -5.81
N ALA A 47 1.17 13.37 -5.62
CA ALA A 47 2.26 14.32 -5.73
C ALA A 47 3.16 14.09 -4.52
N ASN A 48 4.35 13.54 -4.74
CA ASN A 48 5.40 13.43 -3.71
C ASN A 48 5.90 14.85 -3.38
N HIS A 49 5.08 15.62 -2.68
CA HIS A 49 5.51 16.86 -2.06
C HIS A 49 6.06 16.49 -0.69
N ALA A 50 7.35 16.73 -0.48
CA ALA A 50 7.95 16.66 0.84
C ALA A 50 7.12 17.55 1.78
N ILE A 51 6.59 16.96 2.84
CA ILE A 51 5.90 17.71 3.89
C ILE A 51 6.96 18.56 4.58
N GLN A 52 7.03 19.83 4.21
CA GLN A 52 7.81 20.85 4.90
C GLN A 52 7.19 20.99 6.30
N ARG A 53 7.73 20.30 7.31
CA ARG A 53 7.36 20.54 8.71
C ARG A 53 7.81 21.95 9.05
N SER A 54 6.86 22.83 9.38
CA SER A 54 7.16 24.16 9.92
C SER A 54 7.85 24.00 11.28
N GLY A 55 9.17 23.82 11.28
CA GLY A 55 9.94 23.69 12.51
C GLY A 55 11.18 22.80 12.46
N GLY A 56 11.89 22.67 11.34
CA GLY A 56 13.16 21.95 11.39
C GLY A 56 13.95 22.00 10.10
N GLY A 57 15.02 22.80 10.13
CA GLY A 57 16.31 22.70 9.45
C GLY A 57 16.38 22.08 8.05
N ASP A 58 17.07 22.77 7.15
CA ASP A 58 17.44 22.30 5.82
C ASP A 58 18.01 20.87 5.86
N VAL A 59 17.23 19.88 5.43
CA VAL A 59 17.75 18.53 5.17
C VAL A 59 18.22 18.53 3.72
N ALA A 60 19.54 18.56 3.54
CA ALA A 60 20.16 18.46 2.23
C ALA A 60 19.67 17.20 1.50
N ALA A 61 19.31 17.36 0.23
CA ALA A 61 18.62 16.37 -0.60
C ALA A 61 19.46 15.12 -0.97
N ASN A 62 20.68 14.98 -0.42
CA ASN A 62 21.57 13.87 -0.72
C ASN A 62 21.74 13.07 0.56
N GLY A 63 21.12 11.88 0.61
CA GLY A 63 21.04 10.99 1.77
C GLY A 63 22.37 10.42 2.29
N GLU A 64 23.33 11.27 2.62
CA GLU A 64 24.51 10.89 3.38
C GLU A 64 24.19 10.98 4.88
N SER A 65 24.10 9.81 5.52
CA SER A 65 23.97 9.71 6.97
C SER A 65 25.27 10.18 7.64
N ALA A 66 25.22 11.32 8.34
CA ALA A 66 26.31 11.73 9.21
C ALA A 66 26.49 10.72 10.36
N PRO A 67 27.73 10.34 10.73
CA PRO A 67 27.95 9.37 11.79
C PRO A 67 27.64 9.99 13.14
N ALA A 68 27.03 9.21 14.03
CA ALA A 68 26.73 9.63 15.39
C ALA A 68 28.03 9.83 16.19
N ALA A 69 28.22 11.02 16.76
CA ALA A 69 29.27 11.27 17.73
C ALA A 69 28.96 10.53 19.05
N ARG A 70 30.00 9.91 19.63
CA ARG A 70 29.95 9.23 20.94
C ARG A 70 29.87 10.22 22.09
#